data_AF-A0A5J6N382-F1
#
_entry.id   AF-A0A5J6N382-F1
#
_cell.length_a   1.000
_cell.length_b   1.000
_cell.length_c   1.000
_cell.angle_alpha   90.00
_cell.angle_beta   90.00
_cell.angle_gamma   90.00
#
_symmetry.space_group_name_H-M   'P 1'
#
loop_
_entity.id
_entity.type
_entity.pdbx_description
1 polymer ?
#
loop_
_entity_poly.entity_id
_entity_poly.type
_entity_poly.pdbx_seq_one_letter_code
_entity_poly.pdbx_strand_id
1 'polypeptide(L)'
;MVASVVSSILAGTIGAVATEGQRRPGQWAEIAAEKTIQVADSAPPAIRDQARAFKAALTRLFANYIRMAIEEDRAFLAMALEREGHGEIAQFVRNR
;
A
#
# COMPACT_ATOMS: atom_id res chain seq x y z
N MET A 1 1.92 -36.78 -9.42
CA MET A 1 0.61 -36.10 -9.54
C MET A 1 0.89 -34.61 -9.45
N VAL A 2 0.84 -33.90 -10.57
CA VAL A 2 1.25 -32.49 -10.67
C VAL A 2 0.07 -31.63 -10.21
N ALA A 3 0.18 -30.97 -9.07
CA ALA A 3 -0.83 -30.02 -8.62
C ALA A 3 -0.66 -28.72 -9.41
N SER A 4 -1.50 -28.55 -10.44
CA SER A 4 -1.63 -27.30 -11.18
C SER A 4 -2.33 -26.26 -10.29
N VAL A 5 -1.65 -25.15 -9.97
CA VAL A 5 -2.29 -23.94 -9.43
C VAL A 5 -2.79 -23.14 -10.62
N VAL A 6 -4.01 -23.43 -11.07
CA VAL A 6 -4.75 -22.51 -11.93
C VAL A 6 -5.31 -21.44 -10.99
N SER A 7 -4.58 -20.32 -10.88
CA SER A 7 -5.08 -19.13 -10.21
C SER A 7 -6.15 -18.48 -11.09
N SER A 8 -7.37 -19.02 -11.06
CA SER A 8 -8.54 -18.36 -11.60
C SER A 8 -8.80 -17.13 -10.72
N ILE A 9 -8.45 -15.95 -11.23
CA ILE A 9 -8.79 -14.66 -10.64
C ILE A 9 -10.32 -14.53 -10.72
N LEU A 10 -11.03 -15.06 -9.73
CA LEU A 10 -12.46 -14.90 -9.60
C LEU A 10 -12.71 -13.59 -8.86
N ALA A 11 -12.87 -12.52 -9.64
CA ALA A 11 -13.53 -11.27 -9.30
C ALA A 11 -13.57 -10.93 -7.80
N GLY A 12 -12.40 -10.58 -7.24
CA GLY A 12 -12.33 -10.05 -5.89
C GLY A 12 -13.23 -8.82 -5.82
N THR A 13 -14.35 -8.93 -5.09
CA THR A 13 -15.22 -7.80 -4.77
C THR A 13 -14.33 -6.71 -4.19
N ILE A 14 -14.13 -5.62 -4.95
CA ILE A 14 -13.36 -4.48 -4.48
C ILE A 14 -14.29 -3.77 -3.49
N GLY A 15 -14.24 -4.19 -2.22
CA GLY A 15 -14.84 -3.42 -1.14
C GLY A 15 -14.17 -2.04 -1.14
N ALA A 16 -14.88 -1.05 -1.68
CA ALA A 16 -14.43 0.33 -1.61
C ALA A 16 -14.50 0.74 -0.14
N VAL A 17 -13.36 0.74 0.56
CA VAL A 17 -13.27 1.38 1.86
C VAL A 17 -13.29 2.90 1.60
N ALA A 18 -14.49 3.46 1.65
CA ALA A 18 -14.72 4.89 1.61
C ALA A 18 -14.23 5.47 2.94
N THR A 19 -13.21 6.31 2.88
CA THR A 19 -12.78 7.14 4.00
C THR A 19 -12.99 8.59 3.61
N GLU A 20 -13.63 9.36 4.47
CA GLU A 20 -13.70 10.80 4.33
C GLU A 20 -12.30 11.39 4.52
N GLY A 21 -11.80 12.13 3.52
CA GLY A 21 -10.46 12.75 3.54
C GLY A 21 -9.32 11.94 2.91
N GLN A 22 -8.08 12.42 3.10
CA GLN A 22 -6.88 11.79 2.54
C GLN A 22 -6.53 10.50 3.29
N ARG A 23 -6.35 9.40 2.55
CA ARG A 23 -5.89 8.13 3.14
C ARG A 23 -4.45 8.23 3.63
N ARG A 24 -4.21 7.67 4.81
CA ARG A 24 -2.87 7.55 5.40
C ARG A 24 -2.08 6.43 4.71
N PRO A 25 -0.72 6.48 4.71
CA PRO A 25 0.12 5.44 4.14
C PRO A 25 -0.21 4.02 4.62
N GLY A 26 -0.55 3.87 5.91
CA GLY A 26 -0.95 2.57 6.47
C GLY A 26 -2.23 2.00 5.86
N GLN A 27 -3.21 2.84 5.54
CA GLN A 27 -4.47 2.39 4.92
C GLN A 27 -4.23 1.92 3.48
N TRP A 28 -3.36 2.61 2.74
CA TRP A 28 -2.94 2.16 1.42
C TRP A 28 -2.16 0.84 1.49
N ALA A 29 -1.32 0.67 2.50
CA ALA A 29 -0.56 -0.56 2.72
C ALA A 29 -1.47 -1.76 3.03
N GLU A 30 -2.50 -1.56 3.85
CA GLU A 30 -3.51 -2.58 4.16
C GLU A 30 -4.29 -3.00 2.90
N ILE A 31 -4.75 -2.02 2.10
CA ILE A 31 -5.44 -2.27 0.84
C ILE A 31 -4.53 -3.05 -0.14
N ALA A 32 -3.26 -2.66 -0.24
CA ALA A 32 -2.29 -3.34 -1.09
C ALA A 32 -2.07 -4.78 -0.61
N ALA A 33 -1.82 -5.00 0.68
CA ALA A 33 -1.61 -6.32 1.25
C ALA A 33 -2.83 -7.24 1.09
N GLU A 34 -4.05 -6.72 1.26
CA GLU A 34 -5.32 -7.44 1.01
C GLU A 34 -5.47 -7.88 -0.45
N LYS A 35 -4.98 -7.07 -1.38
CA LYS A 35 -5.01 -7.39 -2.82
C LYS A 35 -3.88 -8.34 -3.23
N THR A 36 -2.76 -8.35 -2.51
CA THR A 36 -1.62 -9.22 -2.81
C THR A 36 -1.84 -10.65 -2.34
N ILE A 37 -2.36 -10.84 -1.12
CA ILE A 37 -2.58 -12.18 -0.57
C ILE A 37 -3.93 -12.29 0.11
N GLN A 38 -4.68 -13.31 -0.31
CA GLN A 38 -5.96 -13.70 0.25
C GLN A 38 -5.91 -15.18 0.60
N VAL A 39 -6.52 -15.55 1.71
CA VAL A 39 -6.62 -16.95 2.14
C VAL A 39 -8.05 -17.23 2.57
N ALA A 40 -8.60 -18.35 2.10
CA ALA A 40 -9.94 -18.77 2.49
C ALA A 40 -9.96 -19.23 3.96
N ASP A 41 -11.06 -18.99 4.67
CA ASP A 41 -11.20 -19.45 6.05
C ASP A 41 -11.25 -20.99 6.17
N SER A 42 -11.66 -21.67 5.09
CA SER A 42 -11.66 -23.13 4.97
C SER A 42 -10.27 -23.75 4.73
N ALA A 43 -9.23 -22.93 4.55
CA ALA A 43 -7.87 -23.42 4.31
C ALA A 43 -7.31 -24.17 5.54
N PRO A 44 -6.40 -25.14 5.33
CA PRO A 44 -5.71 -25.84 6.42
C PRO A 44 -5.05 -24.84 7.39
N PRO A 45 -5.10 -25.09 8.72
CA PRO A 45 -4.64 -24.12 9.72
C PRO A 45 -3.22 -23.59 9.49
N ALA A 46 -2.27 -24.48 9.19
CA ALA A 46 -0.88 -24.10 8.95
C ALA A 46 -0.71 -23.12 7.78
N ILE A 47 -1.47 -23.31 6.69
CA ILE A 47 -1.41 -22.43 5.51
C ILE A 47 -2.06 -21.09 5.81
N ARG A 48 -3.20 -21.09 6.52
CA ARG A 48 -3.90 -19.87 6.92
C ARG A 48 -3.04 -19.00 7.82
N ASP A 49 -2.38 -19.60 8.81
CA ASP A 49 -1.57 -18.86 9.78
C ASP A 49 -0.31 -18.28 9.13
N GLN A 50 0.33 -19.04 8.24
CA GLN A 50 1.45 -18.54 7.43
C GLN A 50 1.03 -17.39 6.51
N ALA A 51 -0.12 -17.50 5.83
CA ALA A 51 -0.62 -16.45 4.94
C ALA A 51 -0.94 -15.17 5.71
N ARG A 52 -1.53 -15.27 6.90
CA ARG A 52 -1.80 -14.13 7.79
C ARG A 52 -0.50 -13.47 8.28
N ALA A 53 0.49 -14.26 8.66
CA ALA A 53 1.80 -13.75 9.06
C ALA A 53 2.50 -13.02 7.89
N PHE A 54 2.46 -13.59 6.69
CA PHE A 54 3.04 -12.97 5.50
C PHE A 54 2.32 -11.68 5.12
N LYS A 55 0.98 -11.64 5.20
CA LYS A 55 0.19 -10.41 4.98
C LYS A 55 0.58 -9.28 5.94
N ALA A 56 0.84 -9.61 7.21
CA ALA A 56 1.32 -8.62 8.17
C ALA A 56 2.72 -8.08 7.81
N ALA A 57 3.62 -8.92 7.30
CA ALA A 57 4.93 -8.50 6.80
C ALA A 57 4.79 -7.59 5.56
N LEU A 58 3.94 -7.95 4.60
CA LEU A 58 3.64 -7.14 3.42
C LEU A 58 3.06 -5.77 3.79
N THR A 59 2.16 -5.72 4.77
CA THR A 59 1.56 -4.46 5.22
C THR A 59 2.64 -3.50 5.74
N ARG A 60 3.62 -4.00 6.51
CA ARG A 60 4.75 -3.18 6.98
C ARG A 60 5.64 -2.73 5.84
N LEU A 61 5.93 -3.63 4.90
CA LEU A 61 6.75 -3.35 3.73
C LEU A 61 6.11 -2.24 2.87
N PHE A 62 4.84 -2.38 2.51
CA PHE A 62 4.12 -1.39 1.74
C PHE A 62 3.99 -0.06 2.48
N ALA A 63 3.73 -0.06 3.78
CA ALA A 63 3.67 1.18 4.55
C ALA A 63 5.00 1.96 4.50
N ASN A 64 6.12 1.26 4.51
CA ASN A 64 7.44 1.87 4.38
C ASN A 64 7.66 2.45 2.99
N TYR A 65 7.39 1.69 1.92
CA TYR A 65 7.56 2.20 0.56
C TYR A 65 6.62 3.35 0.22
N ILE A 66 5.36 3.30 0.67
CA ILE A 66 4.40 4.38 0.44
C ILE A 66 4.86 5.66 1.15
N ARG A 67 5.41 5.54 2.36
CA ARG A 67 5.98 6.69 3.07
C ARG A 67 7.17 7.29 2.31
N MET A 68 8.12 6.45 1.89
CA MET A 68 9.28 6.89 1.11
C MET A 68 8.84 7.56 -0.21
N ALA A 69 7.88 6.98 -0.93
CA ALA A 69 7.38 7.56 -2.17
C ALA A 69 6.74 8.94 -1.96
N ILE A 70 5.99 9.14 -0.87
CA ILE A 70 5.41 10.46 -0.53
C ILE A 70 6.50 11.46 -0.17
N GLU A 71 7.53 11.05 0.58
CA GLU A 71 8.66 11.90 0.94
C GLU A 71 9.45 12.32 -0.29
N GLU A 72 9.75 11.38 -1.20
CA GLU A 72 10.44 11.63 -2.47
C GLU A 72 9.64 12.57 -3.38
N ASP A 73 8.33 12.34 -3.53
CA ASP A 73 7.46 13.20 -4.34
C ASP A 73 7.39 14.64 -3.79
N ARG A 74 7.26 14.80 -2.46
CA ARG A 74 7.28 16.11 -1.80
C ARG A 74 8.61 16.82 -1.96
N ALA A 75 9.72 16.11 -1.83
CA ALA A 75 11.05 16.67 -2.04
C ALA A 75 11.23 17.15 -3.49
N PHE A 76 10.80 16.34 -4.46
CA PHE A 76 10.83 16.71 -5.86
C PHE A 76 9.97 17.95 -6.17
N LEU A 77 8.74 17.99 -5.67
CA LEU A 77 7.84 19.14 -5.85
C LEU A 77 8.41 20.41 -5.22
N ALA A 78 8.96 20.32 -4.01
CA ALA A 78 9.59 21.48 -3.37
C ALA A 78 10.80 21.99 -4.18
N MET A 79 11.65 21.08 -4.67
CA MET A 79 12.76 21.44 -5.55
C MET A 79 12.30 22.11 -6.85
N ALA A 80 11.23 21.59 -7.48
CA ALA A 80 10.68 22.15 -8.69
C ALA A 80 10.16 23.58 -8.46
N LEU A 81 9.44 23.80 -7.37
CA LEU A 81 8.93 25.11 -6.96
C LEU A 81 10.06 26.11 -6.66
N GLU A 82 11.12 25.69 -5.98
CA GLU A 82 12.29 26.54 -5.74
C GLU A 82 12.96 26.98 -7.03
N ARG A 83 13.11 26.05 -7.99
CA ARG A 83 13.71 26.33 -9.28
C ARG A 83 12.93 27.36 -10.10
N GLU A 84 11.61 27.42 -9.90
CA GLU A 84 10.72 28.41 -10.53
C GLU A 84 10.62 29.72 -9.73
N GLY A 85 11.33 29.84 -8.60
CA GLY A 85 11.35 31.05 -7.76
C GLY A 85 10.25 31.10 -6.70
N HIS A 86 9.46 30.04 -6.53
CA HIS A 86 8.37 29.94 -5.55
C HIS A 86 8.86 29.37 -4.20
N GLY A 87 9.89 29.97 -3.61
CA GLY A 87 10.55 29.46 -2.39
C GLY A 87 9.64 29.34 -1.17
N GLU A 88 8.72 30.29 -0.96
CA GLU A 88 7.77 30.22 0.16
C GLU A 88 6.81 29.02 0.05
N ILE A 89 6.34 28.73 -1.17
CA ILE A 89 5.46 27.59 -1.45
C ILE A 89 6.22 26.27 -1.31
N ALA A 90 7.47 26.23 -1.76
CA ALA A 90 8.33 25.06 -1.59
C ALA A 90 8.55 24.72 -0.10
N GLN A 91 8.77 25.73 0.74
CA GLN A 91 8.92 25.53 2.18
C GLN A 91 7.63 25.02 2.84
N PHE A 92 6.48 25.53 2.39
CA PHE A 92 5.18 25.02 2.83
C PHE A 92 5.00 23.52 2.50
N VAL A 93 5.38 23.10 1.29
CA VAL A 93 5.26 21.70 0.85
C VAL A 93 6.20 20.77 1.63
N ARG A 94 7.45 21.18 1.92
CA ARG A 94 8.39 20.37 2.73
C ARG A 94 7.91 20.11 4.17
N ASN A 95 7.15 21.04 4.73
CA ASN A 95 6.72 21.00 6.13
C ASN A 95 5.39 20.25 6.34
N ARG A 96 4.78 19.73 5.27
CA ARG A 96 3.53 18.95 5.25
C ARG A 96 3.83 17.47 5.07
#